data_AF-A0A412UHP8-F1
#
_entry.id   AF-A0A412UHP8-F1
#
_cell.length_a   1.000
_cell.length_b   1.000
_cell.length_c   1.000
_cell.angle_alpha   90.00
_cell.angle_beta   90.00
_cell.angle_gamma   90.00
#
_symmetry.space_group_name_H-M   'P 1'
#
loop_
_entity.id
_entity.type
_entity.pdbx_description
1 polymer ?
#
loop_
_entity_poly.entity_id
_entity_poly.type
_entity_poly.pdbx_seq_one_letter_code
_entity_poly.pdbx_strand_id
1 'polypeptide(L)'
;MNSAIEYVTVPFMGCDVLAVALDGIPVKNHLPAPLAAALKTANQWRDLGFSPKPGAKKFNLHPNCMAKRTYTYFYKDDVMDDCGHTPDESGSYLLHEDQLIANLEESTGHGGLRSYGYTAF
;
A
#
# COMPACT_ATOMS: atom_id res chain seq x y z
N MET A 1 21.55 -5.81 -22.04
CA MET A 1 22.03 -5.37 -20.72
C MET A 1 20.89 -5.55 -19.74
N ASN A 2 20.93 -6.60 -18.91
CA ASN A 2 19.99 -6.73 -17.78
C ASN A 2 20.41 -5.70 -16.73
N SER A 3 19.78 -4.53 -16.76
CA SER A 3 19.94 -3.58 -15.64
C SER A 3 19.29 -4.25 -14.44
N ALA A 4 20.08 -4.60 -13.43
CA ALA A 4 19.53 -5.04 -12.15
C ALA A 4 18.66 -3.90 -11.60
N ILE A 5 17.46 -4.22 -11.13
CA ILE A 5 16.60 -3.23 -10.49
C ILE A 5 17.20 -2.96 -9.11
N GLU A 6 17.68 -1.74 -8.90
CA GLU A 6 18.17 -1.26 -7.61
C GLU A 6 17.02 -0.71 -6.77
N TYR A 7 17.13 -0.83 -5.44
CA TYR A 7 16.12 -0.36 -4.50
C TYR A 7 16.74 0.54 -3.44
N VAL A 8 15.96 1.52 -2.99
CA VAL A 8 16.32 2.47 -1.93
C VAL A 8 15.20 2.53 -0.90
N THR A 9 15.50 3.07 0.27
CA THR A 9 14.51 3.38 1.29
C THR A 9 14.08 4.84 1.16
N VAL A 10 12.77 5.10 1.14
CA VAL A 10 12.21 6.45 1.06
C VAL A 10 11.12 6.64 2.11
N PRO A 11 10.94 7.86 2.65
CA PRO A 11 9.81 8.16 3.52
C PRO A 11 8.51 8.23 2.71
N PHE A 12 7.51 7.47 3.13
CA PHE A 12 6.19 7.42 2.51
C PHE A 12 5.11 7.26 3.57
N MET A 13 4.20 8.23 3.65
CA MET A 13 3.07 8.26 4.61
C MET A 13 3.49 8.01 6.07
N GLY A 14 4.65 8.55 6.47
CA GLY A 14 5.17 8.45 7.84
C GLY A 14 6.00 7.20 8.13
N CYS A 15 6.22 6.33 7.15
CA CYS A 15 7.04 5.12 7.27
C CYS A 15 8.18 5.13 6.26
N ASP A 16 9.30 4.50 6.61
CA ASP A 16 10.38 4.19 5.67
C ASP A 16 10.02 2.92 4.88
N VAL A 17 9.99 3.03 3.55
CA VAL A 17 9.53 1.94 2.67
C VAL A 17 10.47 1.69 1.50
N LEU A 18 10.42 0.47 0.95
CA LEU A 18 11.18 0.09 -0.23
C LEU A 18 10.63 0.79 -1.48
N ALA A 19 11.52 1.44 -2.23
CA ALA A 19 11.23 2.07 -3.52
C ALA A 19 12.25 1.67 -4.57
N VAL A 20 11.86 1.75 -5.84
CA VAL A 20 12.78 1.54 -6.97
C VAL A 20 13.74 2.72 -7.03
N ALA A 21 15.05 2.48 -7.06
CA ALA A 21 16.08 3.53 -7.01
C ALA A 21 16.01 4.49 -8.22
N LEU A 22 15.56 3.98 -9.37
CA LEU A 22 15.51 4.73 -10.62
C LEU A 22 14.50 5.88 -10.60
N ASP A 23 13.34 5.68 -9.97
CA ASP A 23 12.23 6.65 -9.96
C ASP A 23 11.82 7.09 -8.55
N GLY A 24 12.36 6.45 -7.50
CA GLY A 24 12.03 6.71 -6.10
C GLY A 24 10.60 6.32 -5.74
N ILE A 25 9.90 5.54 -6.58
CA ILE A 25 8.50 5.19 -6.37
C ILE A 25 8.40 3.95 -5.47
N PRO A 26 7.60 3.99 -4.38
CA PRO A 26 7.48 2.86 -3.48
C PRO A 26 6.83 1.63 -4.12
N VAL A 27 7.19 0.46 -3.58
CA VAL A 27 6.66 -0.83 -3.99
C VAL A 27 5.55 -1.27 -3.04
N LYS A 28 4.32 -1.38 -3.55
CA LYS A 28 3.11 -1.71 -2.78
C LYS A 28 3.26 -2.99 -1.93
N ASN A 29 3.79 -4.06 -2.51
CA ASN A 29 3.95 -5.35 -1.81
C ASN A 29 4.96 -5.31 -0.64
N HIS A 30 5.77 -4.24 -0.55
CA HIS A 30 6.74 -4.05 0.53
C HIS A 30 6.31 -2.95 1.52
N LEU A 31 5.08 -2.42 1.36
CA LEU A 31 4.52 -1.53 2.37
C LEU A 31 4.15 -2.33 3.63
N PRO A 32 4.24 -1.72 4.82
CA PRO A 32 3.70 -2.31 6.05
C PRO A 32 2.24 -2.74 5.88
N ALA A 33 1.83 -3.86 6.48
CA ALA A 33 0.51 -4.45 6.27
C ALA A 33 -0.66 -3.46 6.47
N PRO A 34 -0.70 -2.61 7.53
CA PRO A 34 -1.77 -1.62 7.68
C PRO A 34 -1.83 -0.62 6.54
N LEU A 35 -0.67 -0.17 6.06
CA LEU A 35 -0.58 0.79 4.96
C LEU A 35 -0.94 0.15 3.61
N ALA A 36 -0.48 -1.09 3.37
CA ALA A 36 -0.82 -1.86 2.19
C ALA A 36 -2.32 -2.18 2.11
N ALA A 37 -2.95 -2.46 3.25
CA ALA A 37 -4.38 -2.70 3.37
C ALA A 37 -5.18 -1.42 3.07
N ALA A 38 -4.77 -0.28 3.61
CA ALA A 38 -5.46 1.00 3.42
C ALA A 38 -5.25 1.65 2.03
N LEU A 39 -4.33 1.16 1.20
CA LEU A 39 -4.06 1.66 -0.15
C LEU A 39 -4.63 0.76 -1.23
N LYS A 40 -5.65 1.24 -1.93
CA LYS A 40 -6.32 0.50 -3.02
C LYS A 40 -6.49 1.36 -4.27
N THR A 41 -6.57 0.71 -5.43
CA THR A 41 -6.88 1.42 -6.68
C THR A 41 -8.35 1.85 -6.70
N ALA A 42 -8.72 2.81 -7.57
CA ALA A 42 -10.11 3.25 -7.68
C ALA A 42 -11.09 2.09 -7.96
N ASN A 43 -10.69 1.11 -8.76
CA ASN A 43 -11.54 -0.05 -9.03
C ASN A 43 -11.72 -0.92 -7.78
N GLN A 44 -10.64 -1.17 -7.03
CA GLN A 44 -10.71 -1.93 -5.78
C GLN A 44 -11.58 -1.24 -4.72
N TRP A 45 -11.52 0.10 -4.66
CA TRP A 45 -12.41 0.88 -3.79
C TRP A 45 -13.87 0.76 -4.23
N ARG A 46 -14.14 0.85 -5.53
CA ARG A 46 -15.50 0.72 -6.08
C ARG A 46 -16.11 -0.65 -5.78
N ASP A 47 -15.32 -1.72 -5.85
CA ASP A 47 -15.77 -3.07 -5.50
C ASP A 47 -16.18 -3.20 -4.02
N LEU A 48 -15.67 -2.29 -3.16
CA LEU A 48 -16.03 -2.19 -1.75
C LEU A 48 -17.12 -1.15 -1.47
N GLY A 49 -17.69 -0.51 -2.51
CA GLY A 49 -18.72 0.51 -2.38
C GLY A 49 -18.19 1.93 -2.13
N PHE A 50 -16.90 2.19 -2.32
CA PHE A 50 -16.29 3.50 -2.12
C PHE A 50 -15.72 4.06 -3.42
N SER A 51 -15.68 5.39 -3.53
CA SER A 51 -15.08 6.09 -4.66
C SER A 51 -14.13 7.20 -4.19
N PRO A 52 -13.05 7.50 -4.93
CA PRO A 52 -12.18 8.63 -4.62
C PRO A 52 -12.95 9.96 -4.58
N LYS A 53 -12.69 10.74 -3.53
CA LYS A 53 -13.25 12.08 -3.36
C LYS A 53 -12.79 13.01 -4.50
N PRO A 54 -13.55 14.07 -4.83
CA PRO A 54 -13.04 15.13 -5.70
C PRO A 54 -11.76 15.74 -5.11
N GLY A 55 -10.67 15.72 -5.87
CA GLY A 55 -9.36 16.19 -5.40
C GLY A 55 -8.59 15.20 -4.50
N ALA A 56 -9.06 13.95 -4.40
CA ALA A 56 -8.40 12.89 -3.63
C ALA A 56 -6.91 12.78 -3.96
N LYS A 57 -6.10 12.60 -2.92
CA LYS A 57 -4.65 12.43 -3.07
C LYS A 57 -4.35 11.11 -3.78
N LYS A 58 -3.48 11.21 -4.79
CA LYS A 58 -3.07 10.09 -5.64
C LYS A 58 -1.66 9.64 -5.27
N PHE A 59 -1.50 8.34 -5.07
CA PHE A 59 -0.21 7.73 -4.81
C PHE A 59 0.13 6.76 -5.93
N ASN A 60 1.19 7.03 -6.67
CA ASN A 60 1.69 6.09 -7.66
C ASN A 60 2.61 5.09 -6.96
N LEU A 61 2.38 3.81 -7.18
CA LEU A 61 3.15 2.73 -6.57
C LEU A 61 3.42 1.65 -7.61
N HIS A 62 4.59 1.02 -7.52
CA HIS A 62 4.82 -0.24 -8.22
C HIS A 62 4.03 -1.34 -7.50
N PRO A 63 3.26 -2.18 -8.20
CA PRO A 63 2.53 -3.26 -7.53
C PRO A 63 3.50 -4.30 -6.94
N ASN A 64 4.66 -4.52 -7.57
CA ASN A 64 5.73 -5.37 -7.08
C ASN A 64 7.08 -4.92 -7.67
N CYS A 65 8.17 -5.44 -7.11
CA CYS A 65 9.57 -5.13 -7.48
C CYS A 65 9.91 -5.36 -8.96
N MET A 66 9.26 -6.31 -9.62
CA MET A 66 9.52 -6.65 -11.03
C MET A 66 8.64 -5.86 -12.01
N ALA A 67 7.64 -5.14 -11.51
CA ALA A 67 6.69 -4.43 -12.34
C ALA A 67 7.27 -3.11 -12.83
N LYS A 68 7.49 -3.01 -14.14
CA LYS A 68 7.93 -1.76 -14.80
C LYS A 68 6.86 -0.66 -14.84
N ARG A 69 5.63 -0.97 -14.41
CA ARG A 69 4.49 -0.05 -14.43
C ARG A 69 4.07 0.31 -13.01
N THR A 70 3.64 1.55 -12.85
CA THR A 70 3.00 2.03 -11.63
C THR A 70 1.48 2.05 -11.80
N TYR A 71 0.78 1.92 -10.68
CA TYR A 71 -0.66 2.17 -10.61
C TYR A 71 -0.96 3.27 -9.61
N THR A 72 -2.09 3.95 -9.82
CA THR A 72 -2.58 4.97 -8.90
C THR A 72 -3.44 4.33 -7.81
N TYR A 73 -3.05 4.57 -6.57
CA TYR A 73 -3.72 4.17 -5.35
C TYR A 73 -4.26 5.40 -4.61
N PHE A 74 -5.30 5.17 -3.83
CA PHE A 74 -5.95 6.14 -2.96
C PHE A 74 -5.96 5.58 -1.55
N TYR A 75 -5.71 6.46 -0.57
CA TYR A 75 -5.75 6.10 0.84
C TYR A 75 -7.21 6.11 1.34
N LYS A 76 -7.49 5.39 2.42
CA LYS A 76 -8.86 5.24 2.96
C LYS A 76 -9.52 6.58 3.31
N ASP A 77 -8.76 7.57 3.78
CA ASP A 77 -9.30 8.91 4.08
C ASP A 77 -9.68 9.71 2.83
N ASP A 78 -9.15 9.34 1.66
CA ASP A 78 -9.36 10.01 0.38
C ASP A 78 -10.52 9.41 -0.43
N VAL A 79 -11.28 8.48 0.16
CA VAL A 79 -12.45 7.84 -0.48
C VAL A 79 -13.70 7.99 0.38
N MET A 80 -14.87 7.90 -0.25
CA MET A 80 -16.17 7.90 0.44
C MET A 80 -17.19 7.07 -0.33
N ASP A 81 -18.23 6.62 0.35
CA ASP A 81 -19.39 6.00 -0.27
C ASP A 81 -20.34 7.05 -0.87
N ASP A 82 -21.44 6.59 -1.47
CA ASP A 82 -22.46 7.46 -2.08
C ASP A 82 -23.20 8.36 -1.06
N CYS A 83 -23.14 8.03 0.23
CA CYS A 83 -23.70 8.82 1.33
C CYS A 83 -22.67 9.83 1.88
N GLY A 84 -21.42 9.79 1.42
CA GLY A 84 -20.33 10.64 1.90
C GLY A 84 -19.60 10.10 3.13
N HIS A 85 -19.84 8.85 3.51
CA HIS A 85 -19.20 8.24 4.67
C HIS A 85 -17.83 7.67 4.28
N THR A 86 -16.87 7.77 5.18
CA THR A 86 -15.53 7.21 5.02
C THR A 86 -15.51 5.71 5.33
N PRO A 87 -14.49 4.97 4.85
CA PRO A 87 -14.36 3.56 5.16
C PRO A 87 -14.30 3.24 6.66
N ASP A 88 -13.78 4.16 7.48
CA ASP A 88 -13.67 3.99 8.94
C ASP A 88 -15.04 3.99 9.64
N GLU A 89 -16.05 4.58 9.00
CA GLU A 89 -17.44 4.60 9.49
C GLU A 89 -18.22 3.33 9.09
N SER A 90 -17.64 2.47 8.26
CA SER A 90 -18.25 1.25 7.76
C SER A 90 -17.72 0.02 8.49
N GLY A 91 -18.56 -0.59 9.34
CA GLY A 91 -18.20 -1.81 10.06
C GLY A 91 -17.82 -2.99 9.15
N SER A 92 -18.41 -3.09 7.95
CA SER A 92 -18.04 -4.12 6.97
C SER A 92 -16.65 -3.88 6.38
N TYR A 93 -16.26 -2.63 6.16
CA TYR A 93 -14.91 -2.29 5.72
C TYR A 93 -13.90 -2.57 6.83
N LEU A 94 -14.18 -2.20 8.08
CA LEU A 94 -13.26 -2.44 9.20
C LEU A 94 -12.95 -3.93 9.38
N LEU A 95 -13.96 -4.80 9.31
CA LEU A 95 -13.76 -6.25 9.34
C LEU A 95 -12.93 -6.75 8.14
N HIS A 96 -13.18 -6.19 6.95
CA HIS A 96 -12.40 -6.52 5.76
C HIS A 96 -10.94 -6.06 5.85
N GLU A 97 -10.70 -4.87 6.41
CA GLU A 97 -9.37 -4.30 6.63
C GLU A 97 -8.57 -5.14 7.63
N ASP A 98 -9.17 -5.51 8.77
CA ASP A 98 -8.52 -6.33 9.80
C ASP A 98 -8.12 -7.72 9.25
N GLN A 99 -9.03 -8.38 8.53
CA GLN A 99 -8.74 -9.66 7.88
C GLN A 99 -7.63 -9.53 6.84
N LEU A 100 -7.60 -8.45 6.06
CA LEU A 100 -6.54 -8.21 5.09
C LEU A 100 -5.19 -7.96 5.76
N ILE A 101 -5.15 -7.20 6.85
CA ILE A 101 -3.93 -6.95 7.62
C ILE A 101 -3.41 -8.28 8.16
N ALA A 102 -4.25 -9.06 8.83
CA ALA A 102 -3.89 -10.38 9.34
C ALA A 102 -3.35 -11.30 8.24
N ASN A 103 -4.00 -11.33 7.07
CA ASN A 103 -3.54 -12.13 5.93
C ASN A 103 -2.19 -11.65 5.38
N LEU A 104 -1.96 -10.34 5.34
CA LEU A 104 -0.69 -9.77 4.87
C LEU A 104 0.44 -10.07 5.86
N GLU A 105 0.17 -10.01 7.16
CA GLU A 105 1.09 -10.38 8.23
C GLU A 105 1.38 -11.90 8.26
N GLU A 106 0.34 -12.73 8.08
CA GLU A 106 0.46 -14.20 8.05
C GLU A 106 1.17 -14.69 6.77
N SER A 107 0.86 -14.09 5.62
CA SER A 107 1.53 -14.38 4.34
C SER A 107 2.98 -13.87 4.33
N THR A 108 3.31 -12.88 5.17
CA THR A 108 4.69 -12.52 5.52
C THR A 108 5.28 -13.36 6.65
N GLY A 109 4.71 -14.54 6.94
CA GLY A 109 5.12 -15.49 7.97
C GLY A 109 6.61 -15.40 8.28
N HIS A 110 6.96 -14.73 9.37
CA HIS A 110 8.34 -14.65 9.85
C HIS A 110 9.43 -14.14 8.87
N GLY A 111 9.10 -13.56 7.71
CA GLY A 111 10.06 -13.43 6.60
C GLY A 111 10.05 -12.14 5.79
N GLY A 112 9.19 -11.16 6.08
CA GLY A 112 9.05 -9.95 5.24
C GLY A 112 9.94 -8.75 5.57
N LEU A 113 10.40 -8.61 6.82
CA LEU A 113 11.21 -7.45 7.26
C LEU A 113 12.24 -7.75 8.36
N ARG A 114 12.44 -9.03 8.75
CA ARG A 114 13.53 -9.46 9.64
C ARG A 114 14.76 -10.03 8.92
N SER A 115 14.82 -9.97 7.59
CA SER A 115 15.95 -10.50 6.81
C SER A 115 16.94 -9.44 6.30
N TYR A 116 16.73 -8.15 6.60
CA TYR A 116 17.80 -7.15 6.43
C TYR A 116 18.39 -6.84 7.78
N GLY A 117 19.50 -7.52 8.07
CA GLY A 117 20.24 -7.42 9.31
C GLY A 117 20.59 -5.98 9.63
N TYR A 118 20.00 -5.47 10.71
CA TYR A 118 20.64 -4.47 11.54
C TYR A 118 21.07 -5.19 12.82
N THR A 119 22.38 -5.41 12.95
CA THR A 119 23.00 -5.66 14.25
C THR A 119 22.73 -4.45 15.13
N ALA A 120 21.89 -4.63 16.15
CA ALA A 120 21.86 -3.72 17.28
C ALA A 120 23.18 -3.87 18.05
N PHE A 121 23.89 -2.75 18.22
CA PHE A 121 24.99 -2.62 19.18
C PHE A 121 24.45 -2.57 20.60
#